data_AF-A0A8G1BQ76-F1
#
_entry.id   AF-A0A8G1BQ76-F1
#
_cell.length_a   1.000
_cell.length_b   1.000
_cell.length_c   1.000
_cell.angle_alpha   90.00
_cell.angle_beta   90.00
_cell.angle_gamma   90.00
#
_symmetry.space_group_name_H-M   'P 1'
#
loop_
_entity.id
_entity.type
_entity.pdbx_description
1 polymer ?
#
loop_
_entity_poly.entity_id
_entity_poly.type
_entity_poly.pdbx_seq_one_letter_code
_entity_poly.pdbx_strand_id
1 'polypeptide(L)'
;MKTERYIPQGMTYIEREELKSFATSCGLRGDIQSLTRTLIMIAHWMRQGKPVSFTEYASQWTEAQRERDDGNHSTPEMAKQWPFSGKRCIYPRCSDYYPYGTEREHQDDETEIKHAVTVILAKYPFFNRNGLVRYSRDKPWEHPLDYVCFMEEAKSCLRWIRENNLTDCKIASFPGKNPTSYGLKHCVERANQIRAKANGKPTEPTYITNGALIAAMVAAGYQIKPEGRMNCRFNISRKQLKSVLSGESYKSGEWTI
;
A
#
# COMPACT_ATOMS: atom_id res chain seq x y z
N MET A 1 -3.52 28.79 -18.31
CA MET A 1 -4.02 28.28 -17.01
C MET A 1 -3.62 26.82 -16.88
N LYS A 2 -2.73 26.47 -15.95
CA LYS A 2 -2.51 25.06 -15.58
C LYS A 2 -3.67 24.65 -14.68
N THR A 3 -4.49 23.71 -15.11
CA THR A 3 -5.51 23.09 -14.26
C THR A 3 -4.77 22.26 -13.22
N GLU A 4 -4.59 22.80 -12.02
CA GLU A 4 -4.05 22.05 -10.89
C GLU A 4 -5.06 20.96 -10.52
N ARG A 5 -4.73 19.70 -10.87
CA ARG A 5 -5.49 18.54 -10.42
C ARG A 5 -5.12 18.25 -8.98
N TYR A 6 -5.75 18.97 -8.05
CA TYR A 6 -5.68 18.65 -6.64
C TYR A 6 -6.61 17.48 -6.31
N ILE A 7 -6.09 16.51 -5.57
CA ILE A 7 -6.90 15.43 -5.01
C ILE A 7 -7.28 15.87 -3.59
N PRO A 8 -8.58 15.94 -3.26
CA PRO A 8 -9.01 16.25 -1.90
C PRO A 8 -8.40 15.26 -0.91
N GLN A 9 -7.64 15.78 0.05
CA GLN A 9 -7.12 15.02 1.18
C GLN A 9 -8.04 15.21 2.39
N GLY A 10 -8.14 14.20 3.25
CA GLY A 10 -8.97 14.28 4.45
C GLY A 10 -8.36 13.47 5.58
N MET A 11 -8.33 14.07 6.77
CA MET A 11 -7.96 13.36 7.99
C MET A 11 -9.12 12.47 8.42
N THR A 12 -8.82 11.30 8.98
CA THR A 12 -9.74 10.48 9.76
C THR A 12 -10.10 11.17 11.08
N TYR A 13 -11.08 10.64 11.81
CA TYR A 13 -11.40 11.13 13.16
C TYR A 13 -10.19 11.01 14.08
N ILE A 14 -9.52 9.85 14.07
CA ILE A 14 -8.35 9.57 14.92
C ILE A 14 -7.22 10.55 14.60
N GLU A 15 -6.88 10.74 13.32
CA GLU A 15 -5.84 11.70 12.90
C GLU A 15 -6.15 13.13 13.36
N ARG A 16 -7.43 13.54 13.35
CA ARG A 16 -7.82 14.86 13.87
C ARG A 16 -7.64 14.97 15.38
N GLU A 17 -8.05 13.95 16.15
CA GLU A 17 -7.91 13.97 17.61
C GLU A 17 -6.43 13.90 18.02
N GLU A 18 -5.61 13.11 17.33
CA GLU A 18 -4.16 13.05 17.53
C GLU A 18 -3.48 14.38 17.22
N LEU A 19 -3.82 15.02 16.08
CA LEU A 19 -3.28 16.33 15.73
C LEU A 19 -3.68 17.41 16.74
N LYS A 20 -4.93 17.42 17.22
CA LYS A 20 -5.39 18.35 18.27
C LYS A 20 -4.61 18.14 19.56
N SER A 21 -4.41 16.88 19.97
CA SER A 21 -3.65 16.52 21.15
C SER A 21 -2.19 16.99 21.05
N PHE A 22 -1.55 16.73 19.90
CA PHE A 22 -0.20 17.21 19.60
C PHE A 22 -0.10 18.73 19.66
N ALA A 23 -1.01 19.44 19.00
CA ALA A 23 -1.03 20.90 18.98
C ALA A 23 -1.24 21.49 20.39
N THR A 24 -2.12 20.89 21.18
CA THR A 24 -2.37 21.29 22.58
C THR A 24 -1.11 21.11 23.43
N SER A 25 -0.44 19.96 23.31
CA SER A 25 0.80 19.67 24.03
C SER A 25 1.94 20.62 23.64
N CYS A 26 2.05 20.99 22.37
CA CYS A 26 3.03 21.98 21.91
C CYS A 26 2.70 23.37 22.48
N GLY A 27 1.42 23.78 22.44
CA GLY A 27 0.97 25.06 23.00
C GLY A 27 1.27 25.19 24.50
N LEU A 28 1.01 24.14 25.29
CA LEU A 28 1.31 24.11 26.72
C LEU A 28 2.81 24.20 27.03
N ARG A 29 3.67 23.70 26.13
CA ARG A 29 5.13 23.72 26.27
C ARG A 29 5.80 24.93 25.62
N GLY A 30 5.04 25.80 24.96
CA GLY A 30 5.60 26.91 24.18
C GLY A 30 6.39 26.47 22.94
N ASP A 31 6.15 25.26 22.42
CA ASP A 31 6.83 24.71 21.24
C ASP A 31 6.21 25.27 19.95
N ILE A 32 6.52 26.54 19.68
CA ILE A 32 6.06 27.26 18.50
C ILE A 32 6.68 26.71 17.21
N GLN A 33 7.88 26.13 17.30
CA GLN A 33 8.57 25.59 16.13
C GLN A 33 7.83 24.36 15.59
N SER A 34 7.49 23.39 16.43
CA SER A 34 6.72 22.20 16.02
C SER A 34 5.34 22.57 15.46
N LEU A 35 4.65 23.54 16.07
CA LEU A 35 3.37 24.05 15.56
C LEU A 35 3.53 24.64 14.15
N THR A 36 4.52 25.51 13.96
CA THR A 36 4.80 26.17 12.68
C THR A 36 5.13 25.14 11.59
N ARG A 37 6.00 24.17 11.91
CA ARG A 37 6.40 23.10 10.98
C ARG A 37 5.23 22.19 10.63
N THR A 38 4.35 21.89 11.58
CA THR A 38 3.13 21.11 11.35
C THR A 38 2.17 21.82 10.39
N LEU A 39 1.98 23.14 10.52
CA LEU A 39 1.15 23.92 9.59
C LEU A 39 1.73 23.92 8.17
N ILE A 40 3.04 24.07 8.03
CA ILE A 40 3.75 23.99 6.74
C ILE A 40 3.58 22.59 6.12
N MET A 41 3.75 21.54 6.93
CA MET A 41 3.55 20.16 6.51
C MET A 41 2.11 19.92 6.03
N ILE A 42 1.09 20.41 6.75
CA ILE A 42 -0.32 20.33 6.34
C ILE A 42 -0.54 21.04 5.00
N ALA A 43 0.03 22.24 4.80
CA ALA A 43 -0.09 22.95 3.53
C ALA A 43 0.52 22.13 2.37
N HIS A 44 1.67 21.48 2.59
CA HIS A 44 2.23 20.58 1.59
C HIS A 44 1.41 19.29 1.41
N TRP A 45 0.80 18.75 2.46
CA TRP A 45 -0.07 17.59 2.35
C TRP A 45 -1.32 17.90 1.51
N MET A 46 -1.95 19.05 1.72
CA MET A 46 -3.17 19.45 1.00
C MET A 46 -2.94 19.62 -0.51
N ARG A 47 -1.72 19.96 -0.95
CA ARG A 47 -1.38 20.11 -2.38
C ARG A 47 -1.01 18.79 -3.08
N GLN A 48 -0.98 17.65 -2.40
CA GLN A 48 -0.51 16.39 -3.00
C GLN A 48 -1.39 15.96 -4.17
N GLY A 49 -0.75 15.63 -5.30
CA GLY A 49 -1.42 15.13 -6.50
C GLY A 49 -1.80 13.65 -6.46
N LYS A 50 -1.52 12.97 -5.32
CA LYS A 50 -1.83 11.56 -5.07
C LYS A 50 -2.53 11.43 -3.71
N PRO A 51 -3.51 10.51 -3.55
CA PRO A 51 -4.11 10.26 -2.26
C PRO A 51 -3.06 9.74 -1.27
N VAL A 52 -3.01 10.31 -0.07
CA VAL A 52 -2.13 9.87 1.03
C VAL A 52 -2.75 10.28 2.36
N SER A 53 -2.78 9.39 3.35
CA SER A 53 -3.30 9.75 4.68
C SER A 53 -2.43 10.82 5.34
N PHE A 54 -2.99 11.53 6.32
CA PHE A 54 -2.24 12.57 7.02
C PHE A 54 -1.07 11.97 7.79
N THR A 55 -1.29 10.88 8.54
CA THR A 55 -0.25 10.23 9.34
C THR A 55 0.90 9.71 8.48
N GLU A 56 0.61 9.06 7.34
CA GLU A 56 1.64 8.59 6.41
C GLU A 56 2.45 9.76 5.86
N TYR A 57 1.76 10.79 5.36
CA TYR A 57 2.45 11.94 4.81
C TYR A 57 3.29 12.66 5.87
N ALA A 58 2.78 12.80 7.09
CA ALA A 58 3.47 13.46 8.19
C ALA A 58 4.75 12.73 8.59
N SER A 59 4.70 11.39 8.69
CA SER A 59 5.85 10.52 8.93
C SER A 59 6.93 10.72 7.86
N GLN A 60 6.54 10.67 6.58
CA GLN A 60 7.45 10.80 5.45
C GLN A 60 8.07 12.20 5.35
N TRP A 61 7.25 13.23 5.54
CA TRP A 61 7.66 14.63 5.43
C TRP A 61 8.62 15.00 6.56
N THR A 62 8.32 14.56 7.77
CA THR A 62 9.16 14.73 8.96
C THR A 62 10.55 14.17 8.69
N GLU A 63 10.64 12.90 8.31
CA GLU A 63 11.94 12.30 8.00
C GLU A 63 12.62 12.94 6.77
N ALA A 64 11.86 13.37 5.76
CA ALA A 64 12.42 14.09 4.61
C ALA A 64 13.03 15.46 4.97
N GLN A 65 12.54 16.13 6.01
CA GLN A 65 13.08 17.42 6.43
C GLN A 65 14.14 17.31 7.53
N ARG A 66 14.42 16.13 8.08
CA ARG A 66 15.26 15.95 9.27
C ARG A 66 16.62 16.66 9.20
N GLU A 67 17.28 16.59 8.05
CA GLU A 67 18.67 17.04 7.87
C GLU A 67 18.79 18.38 7.12
N ARG A 68 17.80 19.27 7.30
CA ARG A 68 17.86 20.62 6.74
C ARG A 68 18.60 21.59 7.65
N ASP A 69 19.35 22.48 7.03
CA ASP A 69 20.16 23.54 7.64
C ASP A 69 19.56 24.94 7.43
N ASP A 70 18.58 25.08 6.54
CA ASP A 70 17.87 26.34 6.22
C ASP A 70 16.78 26.72 7.24
N GLY A 71 16.82 26.12 8.42
CA GLY A 71 15.82 26.28 9.47
C GLY A 71 14.51 25.53 9.21
N ASN A 72 14.26 24.98 8.01
CA ASN A 72 13.02 24.24 7.69
C ASN A 72 13.04 22.77 8.10
N HIS A 73 13.96 22.36 8.97
CA HIS A 73 14.00 20.99 9.46
C HIS A 73 12.78 20.64 10.30
N SER A 74 12.44 19.35 10.31
CA SER A 74 11.44 18.83 11.25
C SER A 74 11.96 18.85 12.68
N THR A 75 11.07 18.79 13.67
CA THR A 75 11.45 18.77 15.08
C THR A 75 11.48 17.36 15.66
N PRO A 76 12.20 17.12 16.77
CA PRO A 76 12.15 15.85 17.51
C PRO A 76 10.74 15.47 17.97
N GLU A 77 9.91 16.44 18.34
CA GLU A 77 8.52 16.24 18.75
C GLU A 77 7.67 15.73 17.59
N MET A 78 7.87 16.25 16.38
CA MET A 78 7.22 15.73 15.18
C MET A 78 7.66 14.30 14.89
N ALA A 79 8.96 13.99 15.00
CA ALA A 79 9.49 12.64 14.79
C ALA A 79 8.95 11.63 15.82
N LYS A 80 8.69 12.08 17.05
CA LYS A 80 8.03 11.27 18.08
C LYS A 80 6.56 11.04 17.78
N GLN A 81 5.84 12.06 17.29
CA GLN A 81 4.41 11.99 16.98
C GLN A 81 4.12 11.17 15.73
N TRP A 82 4.93 11.36 14.68
CA TRP A 82 4.82 10.68 13.40
C TRP A 82 6.14 9.97 13.09
N PRO A 83 6.42 8.86 13.79
CA PRO A 83 7.65 8.12 13.58
C PRO A 83 7.69 7.59 12.16
N PHE A 84 8.86 7.76 11.52
CA PHE A 84 9.10 7.20 10.21
C PHE A 84 9.12 5.67 10.27
N SER A 85 8.40 5.05 9.34
CA SER A 85 8.45 3.62 9.13
C SER A 85 8.23 3.31 7.66
N GLY A 86 8.78 2.17 7.23
CA GLY A 86 8.57 1.65 5.90
C GLY A 86 9.45 2.30 4.82
N LYS A 87 8.93 2.33 3.58
CA LYS A 87 9.66 2.77 2.39
C LYS A 87 9.69 4.30 2.27
N ARG A 88 10.82 4.89 1.91
CA ARG A 88 10.93 6.33 1.63
C ARG A 88 10.06 6.74 0.44
N CYS A 89 9.14 7.67 0.65
CA CYS A 89 8.18 8.15 -0.36
C CYS A 89 8.22 9.66 -0.60
N ILE A 90 9.09 10.39 0.10
CA ILE A 90 9.40 11.80 -0.15
C ILE A 90 10.92 11.92 -0.23
N TYR A 91 11.44 12.57 -1.28
CA TYR A 91 12.88 12.79 -1.43
C TYR A 91 13.41 13.67 -0.27
N PRO A 92 14.65 13.46 0.20
CA PRO A 92 15.26 14.36 1.17
C PRO A 92 15.12 15.82 0.74
N ARG A 93 14.71 16.69 1.68
CA ARG A 93 14.48 18.13 1.47
C ARG A 93 13.38 18.49 0.45
N CYS A 94 12.56 17.52 0.03
CA CYS A 94 11.40 17.72 -0.85
C CYS A 94 10.09 17.52 -0.09
N SER A 95 8.95 17.70 -0.78
CA SER A 95 7.62 17.51 -0.18
C SER A 95 6.59 16.86 -1.10
N ASP A 96 6.97 16.43 -2.29
CA ASP A 96 6.06 15.67 -3.17
C ASP A 96 6.07 14.18 -2.76
N TYR A 97 4.89 13.59 -2.62
CA TYR A 97 4.69 12.20 -2.23
C TYR A 97 4.66 11.28 -3.46
N TYR A 98 5.49 10.24 -3.42
CA TYR A 98 5.61 9.21 -4.44
C TYR A 98 5.15 7.86 -3.85
N PRO A 99 3.90 7.41 -4.11
CA PRO A 99 3.34 6.20 -3.50
C PRO A 99 4.12 4.91 -3.78
N TYR A 100 5.02 4.90 -4.76
CA TYR A 100 5.84 3.74 -5.12
C TYR A 100 7.26 3.81 -4.56
N GLY A 101 7.53 4.84 -3.74
CA GLY A 101 8.82 5.15 -3.17
C GLY A 101 9.68 6.04 -4.06
N THR A 102 10.71 6.60 -3.43
CA THR A 102 11.74 7.46 -4.06
C THR A 102 13.06 6.72 -4.30
N GLU A 103 13.23 5.59 -3.62
CA GLU A 103 14.39 4.71 -3.72
C GLU A 103 14.20 3.68 -4.83
N ARG A 104 15.30 3.37 -5.52
CA ARG A 104 15.36 2.30 -6.52
C ARG A 104 15.62 0.93 -5.90
N GLU A 105 16.14 0.91 -4.68
CA GLU A 105 16.51 -0.32 -4.00
C GLU A 105 15.30 -1.00 -3.37
N HIS A 106 15.40 -2.33 -3.36
CA HIS A 106 14.42 -3.22 -2.76
C HIS A 106 14.51 -3.11 -1.23
N GLN A 107 13.38 -2.81 -0.59
CA GLN A 107 13.26 -2.89 0.88
C GLN A 107 12.78 -4.28 1.27
N ASP A 108 12.87 -4.68 2.54
CA ASP A 108 12.35 -6.00 2.92
C ASP A 108 10.84 -6.14 2.63
N ASP A 109 10.39 -7.38 2.41
CA ASP A 109 9.02 -7.66 1.94
C ASP A 109 7.95 -7.15 2.88
N GLU A 110 8.21 -7.22 4.19
CA GLU A 110 7.25 -6.75 5.18
C GLU A 110 7.08 -5.23 5.09
N THR A 111 8.19 -4.51 4.96
CA THR A 111 8.19 -3.06 4.73
C THR A 111 7.41 -2.69 3.47
N GLU A 112 7.65 -3.35 2.35
CA GLU A 112 6.94 -3.07 1.09
C GLU A 112 5.44 -3.37 1.19
N ILE A 113 5.07 -4.45 1.87
CA ILE A 113 3.66 -4.83 2.07
C ILE A 113 2.95 -3.85 3.00
N LYS A 114 3.56 -3.46 4.13
CA LYS A 114 3.01 -2.45 5.04
C LYS A 114 2.75 -1.14 4.31
N HIS A 115 3.74 -0.69 3.53
CA HIS A 115 3.61 0.49 2.70
C HIS A 115 2.48 0.37 1.67
N ALA A 116 2.38 -0.76 0.98
CA ALA A 116 1.31 -1.03 0.03
C ALA A 116 -0.07 -0.96 0.69
N VAL A 117 -0.23 -1.51 1.89
CA VAL A 117 -1.48 -1.40 2.68
C VAL A 117 -1.82 0.06 2.96
N THR A 118 -0.85 0.87 3.38
CA THR A 118 -1.05 2.32 3.61
C THR A 118 -1.53 3.03 2.35
N VAL A 119 -0.89 2.77 1.21
CA VAL A 119 -1.27 3.34 -0.10
C VAL A 119 -2.68 2.91 -0.52
N ILE A 120 -3.04 1.65 -0.28
CA ILE A 120 -4.38 1.15 -0.58
C ILE A 120 -5.42 1.83 0.30
N LEU A 121 -5.20 1.91 1.62
CA LEU A 121 -6.14 2.50 2.58
C LEU A 121 -6.38 3.98 2.34
N ALA A 122 -5.36 4.72 1.88
CA ALA A 122 -5.50 6.13 1.50
C ALA A 122 -6.50 6.33 0.35
N LYS A 123 -6.66 5.34 -0.53
CA LYS A 123 -7.61 5.38 -1.66
C LYS A 123 -8.90 4.60 -1.42
N TYR A 124 -8.84 3.54 -0.60
CA TYR A 124 -9.93 2.63 -0.31
C TYR A 124 -9.99 2.39 1.21
N PRO A 125 -10.62 3.31 1.98
CA PRO A 125 -10.60 3.26 3.45
C PRO A 125 -11.24 2.01 4.07
N PHE A 126 -12.05 1.28 3.31
CA PHE A 126 -12.68 0.02 3.75
C PHE A 126 -11.90 -1.23 3.35
N PHE A 127 -10.70 -1.07 2.79
CA PHE A 127 -9.82 -2.18 2.48
C PHE A 127 -9.55 -3.01 3.75
N ASN A 128 -9.66 -4.32 3.62
CA ASN A 128 -9.45 -5.29 4.69
C ASN A 128 -8.98 -6.61 4.08
N ARG A 129 -8.82 -7.65 4.91
CA ARG A 129 -8.37 -8.98 4.43
C ARG A 129 -9.22 -9.53 3.27
N ASN A 130 -10.50 -9.20 3.17
CA ASN A 130 -11.38 -9.71 2.12
C ASN A 130 -11.26 -8.94 0.79
N GLY A 131 -10.73 -7.71 0.78
CA GLY A 131 -10.60 -6.90 -0.44
C GLY A 131 -10.91 -5.42 -0.22
N LEU A 132 -11.26 -4.71 -1.30
CA LEU A 132 -11.34 -3.24 -1.32
C LEU A 132 -12.54 -2.62 -0.58
N VAL A 133 -13.61 -3.39 -0.36
CA VAL A 133 -14.85 -2.91 0.27
C VAL A 133 -15.23 -3.85 1.40
N ARG A 134 -15.93 -3.31 2.40
CA ARG A 134 -16.52 -4.07 3.50
C ARG A 134 -17.46 -5.15 2.96
N TYR A 135 -17.19 -6.41 3.29
CA TYR A 135 -17.96 -7.56 2.79
C TYR A 135 -19.41 -7.55 3.29
N SER A 136 -19.60 -7.23 4.58
CA SER A 136 -20.90 -7.10 5.23
C SER A 136 -20.95 -5.79 6.01
N ARG A 137 -22.09 -5.10 5.93
CA ARG A 137 -22.34 -3.86 6.70
C ARG A 137 -22.39 -4.11 8.21
N ASP A 138 -22.69 -5.34 8.63
CA ASP A 138 -22.91 -5.69 10.03
C ASP A 138 -21.61 -6.13 10.72
N LYS A 139 -20.62 -6.62 9.96
CA LYS A 139 -19.33 -7.03 10.53
C LYS A 139 -18.42 -5.83 10.75
N PRO A 140 -17.86 -5.58 11.95
CA PRO A 140 -16.95 -4.46 12.17
C PRO A 140 -15.80 -4.48 11.14
N TRP A 141 -15.33 -3.29 10.76
CA TRP A 141 -14.16 -3.21 9.90
C TRP A 141 -12.92 -3.56 10.72
N GLU A 142 -12.09 -4.44 10.17
CA GLU A 142 -10.82 -4.89 10.75
C GLU A 142 -9.70 -4.40 9.84
N HIS A 143 -8.67 -3.80 10.43
CA HIS A 143 -7.49 -3.42 9.68
C HIS A 143 -6.82 -4.70 9.13
N PRO A 144 -6.40 -4.75 7.86
CA PRO A 144 -5.86 -5.98 7.26
C PRO A 144 -4.65 -6.54 8.01
N LEU A 145 -3.79 -5.67 8.56
CA LEU A 145 -2.61 -6.10 9.33
C LEU A 145 -2.94 -6.66 10.73
N ASP A 146 -4.16 -6.49 11.23
CA ASP A 146 -4.58 -7.09 12.52
C ASP A 146 -4.89 -8.59 12.36
N TYR A 147 -5.07 -9.04 11.12
CA TYR A 147 -5.22 -10.46 10.82
C TYR A 147 -3.85 -11.15 10.81
N VAL A 148 -3.61 -12.03 11.79
CA VAL A 148 -2.30 -12.66 12.04
C VAL A 148 -1.67 -13.34 10.82
N CYS A 149 -2.46 -13.92 9.91
CA CYS A 149 -1.93 -14.59 8.72
C CYS A 149 -1.69 -13.64 7.54
N PHE A 150 -2.18 -12.40 7.58
CA PHE A 150 -2.17 -11.49 6.43
C PHE A 150 -0.77 -11.26 5.88
N MET A 151 0.21 -11.04 6.78
CA MET A 151 1.57 -10.74 6.39
C MET A 151 2.24 -11.93 5.68
N GLU A 152 2.08 -13.13 6.22
CA GLU A 152 2.63 -14.36 5.63
C GLU A 152 1.98 -14.66 4.27
N GLU A 153 0.67 -14.49 4.14
CA GLU A 153 -0.05 -14.64 2.87
C GLU A 153 0.43 -13.61 1.82
N ALA A 154 0.62 -12.36 2.22
CA ALA A 154 1.07 -11.30 1.32
C ALA A 154 2.53 -11.51 0.89
N LYS A 155 3.42 -11.92 1.80
CA LYS A 155 4.81 -12.31 1.49
C LYS A 155 4.84 -13.47 0.51
N SER A 156 4.00 -14.49 0.70
CA SER A 156 3.86 -15.62 -0.22
C SER A 156 3.47 -15.17 -1.63
N CYS A 157 2.47 -14.29 -1.74
CA CYS A 157 2.05 -13.73 -3.03
C CYS A 157 3.16 -12.91 -3.69
N LEU A 158 3.86 -12.06 -2.93
CA LEU A 158 4.92 -11.20 -3.42
C LEU A 158 6.11 -12.02 -3.92
N ARG A 159 6.46 -13.09 -3.21
CA ARG A 159 7.46 -14.08 -3.63
C ARG A 159 7.06 -14.73 -4.96
N TRP A 160 5.82 -15.22 -5.07
CA TRP A 160 5.31 -15.82 -6.32
C TRP A 160 5.37 -14.85 -7.50
N ILE A 161 5.02 -13.56 -7.30
CA ILE A 161 5.11 -12.52 -8.33
C ILE A 161 6.55 -12.40 -8.84
N ARG A 162 7.53 -12.35 -7.93
CA ARG A 162 8.94 -12.15 -8.28
C ARG A 162 9.56 -13.38 -8.92
N GLU A 163 9.31 -14.57 -8.38
CA GLU A 163 9.82 -15.84 -8.94
C GLU A 163 9.31 -16.08 -10.37
N ASN A 164 8.14 -15.54 -10.70
CA ASN A 164 7.57 -15.61 -12.05
C ASN A 164 7.90 -14.40 -12.93
N ASN A 165 8.84 -13.54 -12.53
CA ASN A 165 9.27 -12.34 -13.27
C ASN A 165 8.12 -11.39 -13.62
N LEU A 166 7.10 -11.31 -12.76
CA LEU A 166 5.94 -10.47 -12.99
C LEU A 166 6.16 -9.02 -12.51
N THR A 167 7.21 -8.69 -11.75
CA THR A 167 7.38 -7.34 -11.16
C THR A 167 7.37 -6.20 -12.19
N ASP A 168 7.92 -6.43 -13.39
CA ASP A 168 8.07 -5.40 -14.43
C ASP A 168 7.05 -5.49 -15.57
N CYS A 169 6.00 -6.30 -15.39
CA CYS A 169 4.96 -6.53 -16.40
C CYS A 169 3.84 -5.48 -16.38
N LYS A 170 4.10 -4.28 -15.82
CA LYS A 170 3.13 -3.19 -15.66
C LYS A 170 2.86 -2.49 -16.99
N ILE A 171 1.60 -2.20 -17.27
CA ILE A 171 1.16 -1.47 -18.48
C ILE A 171 0.22 -0.32 -18.09
N ALA A 172 -0.04 0.62 -19.01
CA ALA A 172 -0.90 1.77 -18.70
C ALA A 172 -2.39 1.42 -18.59
N SER A 173 -2.83 0.35 -19.26
CA SER A 173 -4.24 -0.07 -19.31
C SER A 173 -4.58 -1.15 -18.29
N PHE A 174 -5.88 -1.37 -18.05
CA PHE A 174 -6.41 -2.49 -17.26
C PHE A 174 -7.12 -3.50 -18.20
N PRO A 175 -6.44 -4.56 -18.68
CA PRO A 175 -7.05 -5.49 -19.63
C PRO A 175 -8.24 -6.21 -19.02
N GLY A 176 -9.43 -6.07 -19.63
CA GLY A 176 -10.67 -6.62 -19.06
C GLY A 176 -10.77 -8.15 -19.08
N LYS A 177 -9.90 -8.82 -19.85
CA LYS A 177 -9.80 -10.29 -19.91
C LYS A 177 -8.75 -10.86 -18.94
N ASN A 178 -8.13 -10.02 -18.12
CA ASN A 178 -7.26 -10.50 -17.05
C ASN A 178 -8.10 -10.99 -15.87
N PRO A 179 -7.62 -12.00 -15.13
CA PRO A 179 -8.24 -12.40 -13.87
C PRO A 179 -8.26 -11.23 -12.89
N THR A 180 -9.31 -11.18 -12.08
CA THR A 180 -9.36 -10.27 -10.93
C THR A 180 -8.45 -10.78 -9.81
N SER A 181 -8.28 -9.99 -8.75
CA SER A 181 -7.64 -10.42 -7.50
C SER A 181 -8.13 -11.78 -7.01
N TYR A 182 -9.44 -12.04 -7.07
CA TYR A 182 -9.98 -13.36 -6.72
C TYR A 182 -9.44 -14.52 -7.58
N GLY A 183 -9.36 -14.36 -8.91
CA GLY A 183 -8.82 -15.41 -9.78
C GLY A 183 -7.31 -15.59 -9.59
N LEU A 184 -6.57 -14.49 -9.42
CA LEU A 184 -5.13 -14.54 -9.23
C LEU A 184 -4.74 -15.16 -7.88
N LYS A 185 -5.48 -14.95 -6.79
CA LYS A 185 -5.11 -15.57 -5.50
C LYS A 185 -5.19 -17.09 -5.59
N HIS A 186 -6.16 -17.62 -6.33
CA HIS A 186 -6.29 -19.05 -6.58
C HIS A 186 -5.13 -19.62 -7.40
N CYS A 187 -4.52 -18.80 -8.26
CA CYS A 187 -3.30 -19.18 -8.98
C CYS A 187 -2.13 -19.39 -8.00
N VAL A 188 -1.93 -18.44 -7.07
CA VAL A 188 -0.92 -18.52 -6.02
C VAL A 188 -1.19 -19.71 -5.08
N GLU A 189 -2.43 -19.87 -4.62
CA GLU A 189 -2.84 -20.99 -3.75
C GLU A 189 -2.52 -22.34 -4.39
N ARG A 190 -2.79 -22.48 -5.70
CA ARG A 190 -2.46 -23.70 -6.45
C ARG A 190 -0.95 -23.94 -6.53
N ALA A 191 -0.17 -22.91 -6.83
CA ALA A 191 1.29 -23.02 -6.85
C ALA A 191 1.83 -23.47 -5.47
N ASN A 192 1.31 -22.89 -4.39
CA ASN A 192 1.68 -23.26 -3.02
C ASN A 192 1.29 -24.71 -2.68
N GLN A 193 0.10 -25.15 -3.10
CA GLN A 193 -0.35 -26.54 -2.91
C GLN A 193 0.54 -27.55 -3.66
N ILE A 194 0.99 -27.21 -4.87
CA ILE A 194 1.91 -28.06 -5.64
C ILE A 194 3.26 -28.18 -4.90
N ARG A 195 3.82 -27.07 -4.42
CA ARG A 195 5.08 -27.06 -3.65
C ARG A 195 4.96 -27.86 -2.35
N ALA A 196 3.85 -27.70 -1.63
CA ALA A 196 3.60 -28.44 -0.39
C ALA A 196 3.57 -29.96 -0.61
N LYS A 197 2.99 -30.43 -1.72
CA LYS A 197 2.97 -31.85 -2.08
C LYS A 197 4.34 -32.39 -2.45
N ALA A 198 5.19 -31.58 -3.10
CA ALA A 198 6.54 -31.98 -3.49
C ALA A 198 7.51 -32.09 -2.29
N ASN A 199 7.37 -31.20 -1.29
CA ASN A 199 8.33 -31.08 -0.18
C ASN A 199 7.84 -31.68 1.15
N GLY A 200 6.66 -32.30 1.19
CA GLY A 200 6.14 -33.04 2.36
C GLY A 200 5.56 -32.19 3.50
N LYS A 201 5.86 -30.88 3.57
CA LYS A 201 5.17 -29.90 4.43
C LYS A 201 4.96 -28.58 3.67
N PRO A 202 3.81 -27.87 3.88
CA PRO A 202 3.63 -26.55 3.30
C PRO A 202 4.65 -25.57 3.92
N THR A 203 5.56 -25.04 3.12
CA THR A 203 6.41 -23.90 3.47
C THR A 203 5.72 -22.57 3.21
N GLU A 204 4.57 -22.60 2.54
CA GLU A 204 3.80 -21.46 2.08
C GLU A 204 2.31 -21.67 2.45
N PRO A 205 1.56 -20.60 2.74
CA PRO A 205 0.12 -20.69 3.03
C PRO A 205 -0.66 -21.24 1.84
N THR A 206 -1.50 -22.25 2.08
CA THR A 206 -2.34 -22.89 1.04
C THR A 206 -3.64 -22.16 0.78
N TYR A 207 -4.02 -21.24 1.67
CA TYR A 207 -5.12 -20.30 1.52
C TYR A 207 -4.56 -18.88 1.55
N ILE A 208 -5.03 -18.04 0.64
CA ILE A 208 -4.62 -16.64 0.52
C ILE A 208 -5.88 -15.78 0.61
N THR A 209 -5.88 -14.79 1.49
CA THR A 209 -6.93 -13.78 1.49
C THR A 209 -6.81 -12.87 0.27
N ASN A 210 -7.95 -12.44 -0.27
CA ASN A 210 -7.97 -11.57 -1.45
C ASN A 210 -7.24 -10.24 -1.19
N GLY A 211 -7.33 -9.70 0.04
CA GLY A 211 -6.60 -8.51 0.46
C GLY A 211 -5.08 -8.70 0.47
N ALA A 212 -4.59 -9.87 0.91
CA ALA A 212 -3.15 -10.15 0.92
C ALA A 212 -2.54 -10.11 -0.49
N LEU A 213 -3.22 -10.70 -1.49
CA LEU A 213 -2.78 -10.59 -2.87
C LEU A 213 -2.81 -9.14 -3.37
N ILE A 214 -3.86 -8.38 -3.06
CA ILE A 214 -3.95 -6.97 -3.48
C ILE A 214 -2.77 -6.18 -2.93
N ALA A 215 -2.42 -6.37 -1.66
CA ALA A 215 -1.27 -5.74 -1.03
C ALA A 215 0.04 -6.14 -1.72
N ALA A 216 0.24 -7.44 -2.00
CA ALA A 216 1.42 -7.93 -2.71
C ALA A 216 1.56 -7.35 -4.13
N MET A 217 0.45 -7.25 -4.88
CA MET A 217 0.44 -6.64 -6.20
C MET A 217 0.80 -5.15 -6.13
N VAL A 218 0.24 -4.41 -5.16
CA VAL A 218 0.59 -2.98 -4.98
C VAL A 218 2.04 -2.81 -4.53
N ALA A 219 2.56 -3.69 -3.68
CA ALA A 219 3.97 -3.73 -3.29
C ALA A 219 4.89 -3.93 -4.51
N ALA A 220 4.51 -4.81 -5.45
CA ALA A 220 5.19 -4.99 -6.73
C ALA A 220 5.02 -3.80 -7.71
N GLY A 221 4.32 -2.74 -7.30
CA GLY A 221 4.14 -1.50 -8.06
C GLY A 221 2.93 -1.49 -8.99
N TYR A 222 2.02 -2.46 -8.89
CA TYR A 222 0.81 -2.48 -9.70
C TYR A 222 -0.21 -1.42 -9.23
N GLN A 223 -0.92 -0.87 -10.20
CA GLN A 223 -2.13 -0.09 -9.97
C GLN A 223 -3.34 -1.00 -9.91
N ILE A 224 -4.33 -0.58 -9.11
CA ILE A 224 -5.59 -1.30 -8.91
C ILE A 224 -6.79 -0.51 -9.42
N LYS A 225 -7.69 -1.21 -10.11
CA LYS A 225 -9.00 -0.72 -10.54
C LYS A 225 -10.09 -1.61 -9.93
N PRO A 226 -11.05 -1.07 -9.15
CA PRO A 226 -12.11 -1.87 -8.54
C PRO A 226 -12.93 -2.63 -9.59
N GLU A 227 -13.33 -3.85 -9.25
CA GLU A 227 -14.18 -4.72 -10.07
C GLU A 227 -15.14 -5.47 -9.14
N GLY A 228 -16.43 -5.15 -9.20
CA GLY A 228 -17.41 -5.66 -8.23
C GLY A 228 -17.18 -5.10 -6.83
N ARG A 229 -17.53 -5.87 -5.79
CA ARG A 229 -17.44 -5.42 -4.39
C ARG A 229 -16.02 -5.54 -3.83
N MET A 230 -15.52 -6.76 -3.71
CA MET A 230 -14.25 -7.03 -3.03
C MET A 230 -13.04 -7.03 -3.96
N ASN A 231 -13.27 -7.25 -5.25
CA ASN A 231 -12.21 -7.60 -6.18
C ASN A 231 -11.67 -6.38 -6.91
N CYS A 232 -10.49 -6.54 -7.50
CA CYS A 232 -9.93 -5.54 -8.40
C CYS A 232 -9.22 -6.17 -9.58
N ARG A 233 -9.01 -5.37 -10.61
CA ARG A 233 -8.10 -5.66 -11.73
C ARG A 233 -6.79 -4.92 -11.52
N PHE A 234 -5.73 -5.50 -12.06
CA PHE A 234 -4.39 -4.94 -12.06
C PHE A 234 -3.98 -4.52 -13.47
N ASN A 235 -3.12 -3.51 -13.56
CA ASN A 235 -2.54 -3.05 -14.82
C ASN A 235 -1.37 -3.95 -15.28
N ILE A 236 -1.60 -5.26 -15.33
CA ILE A 236 -0.61 -6.29 -15.69
C ILE A 236 -0.75 -6.70 -17.16
N SER A 237 0.38 -6.91 -17.84
CA SER A 237 0.44 -7.41 -19.21
C SER A 237 -0.22 -8.78 -19.34
N ARG A 238 -1.28 -8.85 -20.14
CA ARG A 238 -1.99 -10.11 -20.41
C ARG A 238 -1.08 -11.16 -21.04
N LYS A 239 -0.14 -10.75 -21.90
CA LYS A 239 0.79 -11.66 -22.58
C LYS A 239 1.69 -12.37 -21.57
N GLN A 240 2.30 -11.60 -20.67
CA GLN A 240 3.22 -12.12 -19.65
C GLN A 240 2.48 -12.93 -18.58
N LEU A 241 1.31 -12.45 -18.14
CA LEU A 241 0.49 -13.22 -17.22
C LEU A 241 0.07 -14.56 -17.81
N LYS A 242 -0.30 -14.59 -19.09
CA LYS A 242 -0.64 -15.84 -19.77
C LYS A 242 0.54 -16.80 -19.88
N SER A 243 1.76 -16.34 -20.15
CA SER A 243 2.92 -17.24 -20.27
C SER A 243 3.21 -17.96 -18.95
N VAL A 244 3.16 -17.22 -17.84
CA VAL A 244 3.32 -17.78 -16.48
C VAL A 244 2.24 -18.83 -16.21
N LEU A 245 0.97 -18.46 -16.41
CA LEU A 245 -0.13 -19.37 -16.11
C LEU A 245 -0.22 -20.55 -17.10
N SER A 246 0.21 -20.40 -18.35
CA SER A 246 0.27 -21.54 -19.28
C SER A 246 1.40 -22.52 -18.93
N GLY A 247 2.52 -22.03 -18.39
CA GLY A 247 3.67 -22.85 -17.97
C GLY A 247 3.41 -23.65 -16.70
N GLU A 248 2.54 -23.15 -15.82
CA GLU A 248 2.13 -23.84 -14.59
C GLU A 248 1.02 -24.91 -14.81
N SER A 249 0.79 -25.38 -16.04
CA SER A 249 -0.26 -26.36 -16.40
C SER A 249 -1.70 -25.91 -16.13
N TYR A 250 -2.07 -24.69 -16.52
CA TYR A 250 -3.46 -24.25 -16.46
C TYR A 250 -4.18 -24.72 -17.72
N LYS A 251 -5.02 -25.75 -17.61
CA LYS A 251 -5.89 -26.17 -18.71
C LYS A 251 -6.80 -25.00 -19.09
N SER A 252 -6.87 -24.74 -20.39
CA SER A 252 -7.59 -23.62 -21.03
C SER A 252 -9.09 -23.52 -20.72
N GLY A 253 -9.66 -24.43 -19.93
CA GLY A 253 -11.06 -24.45 -19.48
C GLY A 253 -11.32 -23.93 -18.06
N GLU A 254 -10.30 -23.64 -17.25
CA GLU A 254 -10.51 -23.11 -15.87
C GLU A 254 -10.59 -21.57 -15.81
N TRP A 255 -10.58 -20.92 -16.97
CA TRP A 255 -10.70 -19.46 -17.13
C TRP A 255 -12.14 -18.95 -17.16
N THR A 256 -13.10 -19.78 -16.75
CA THR A 256 -14.50 -19.34 -16.59
C THR A 256 -14.66 -18.57 -15.30
N ILE A 257 -14.80 -17.26 -15.51
CA ILE A 257 -15.37 -16.23 -14.63
C ILE A 257 -16.61 -16.76 -13.90
#